data_AF-A0A552DW73-F1
#
_entry.id   AF-A0A552DW73-F1
#
_cell.length_a   1.000
_cell.length_b   1.000
_cell.length_c   1.000
_cell.angle_alpha   90.00
_cell.angle_beta   90.00
_cell.angle_gamma   90.00
#
_symmetry.space_group_name_H-M   'P 1'
#
loop_
_entity.id
_entity.type
_entity.pdbx_description
1 polymer ?
#
loop_
_entity_poly.entity_id
_entity_poly.type
_entity_poly.pdbx_seq_one_letter_code
_entity_poly.pdbx_strand_id
1 'polypeptide(L)'
;MLDYYMTNIPTLNLVKKLSYHNSYLKYVLLFLGLIVWIIIPIIGIFPLLLFIHFNLNSKKNKISVLNLSILILIAVTTAIFTSSQNIISDTAAYVTRYGDLGQYSPFELAYGKGVEFILPLLSYPIYIISNGSKYSFLFCWSLFINLATIYIAIKLSRENFALILFYTIANPAFFLQIFLIRQFIASIFVLLALVNLESEITTWGFYATSFFTHTTSIMYLPIIIWGIKGTNWIRKLFSIFTNNLVFKILVLLLIISAFAIGIQYNALLNFFKVLSGTDFLYSKSQYWSADNRDAGLGIGTTRTVEFLTILLINSFMLQKNHQYSISKNRDLLMSIIFVCLFFLCLITSNIGGYFSLRIGLLLMGFSGIFYYQLLNKKWKIPDLKNIFIVISLIFAFLRLLSFLYNQGKAELYYLNGQAFESSILEYIKLAYESFTNDVQIERFR
;
A
#
# COMPACT_ATOMS: atom_id res chain seq x y z
N MET A 1 53.53 30.23 2.75
CA MET A 1 53.06 30.39 4.14
C MET A 1 51.55 30.26 4.10
N LEU A 2 51.12 29.00 4.13
CA LEU A 2 49.73 28.56 4.18
C LEU A 2 49.34 28.40 5.66
N ASP A 3 48.05 28.61 5.91
CA ASP A 3 47.27 28.04 7.02
C ASP A 3 47.69 28.39 8.46
N TYR A 4 46.92 29.26 9.12
CA TYR A 4 46.39 28.99 10.48
C TYR A 4 45.42 30.09 10.99
N TYR A 5 44.26 30.24 10.35
CA TYR A 5 43.11 30.88 11.03
C TYR A 5 41.84 30.11 10.66
N MET A 6 41.75 28.86 11.15
CA MET A 6 40.44 28.23 11.31
C MET A 6 39.71 28.96 12.45
N THR A 7 38.89 29.91 12.06
CA THR A 7 37.76 30.39 12.85
C THR A 7 36.95 29.18 13.30
N ASN A 8 36.85 28.97 14.61
CA ASN A 8 35.87 28.08 15.23
C ASN A 8 34.45 28.57 14.82
N ILE A 9 33.91 28.00 13.74
CA ILE A 9 32.58 28.33 13.27
C ILE A 9 31.56 27.80 14.31
N PRO A 10 30.65 28.64 14.84
CA PRO A 10 29.66 28.26 15.85
C PRO A 10 28.65 27.18 15.38
N THR A 11 28.72 26.74 14.12
CA THR A 11 27.91 25.66 13.54
C THR A 11 28.20 24.30 14.17
N LEU A 12 29.44 24.01 14.58
CA LEU A 12 29.78 22.71 15.17
C LEU A 12 29.14 22.52 16.56
N ASN A 13 29.00 23.61 17.31
CA ASN A 13 28.30 23.61 18.60
C ASN A 13 26.77 23.53 18.42
N LEU A 14 26.21 24.09 17.34
CA LEU A 14 24.78 23.98 17.03
C LEU A 14 24.37 22.54 16.68
N VAL A 15 25.19 21.84 15.90
CA VAL A 15 24.97 20.42 15.51
C VAL A 15 25.07 19.49 16.73
N LYS A 16 26.02 19.73 17.65
CA LYS A 16 26.09 19.01 18.93
C LYS A 16 24.89 19.31 19.84
N LYS A 17 24.39 20.55 19.87
CA LYS A 17 23.19 20.95 20.65
C LYS A 17 21.90 20.31 20.10
N LEU A 18 21.75 20.26 18.77
CA LEU A 18 20.65 19.57 18.07
C LEU A 18 20.69 18.05 18.29
N SER A 19 21.89 17.46 18.32
CA SER A 19 22.10 16.04 18.66
C SER A 19 21.59 15.70 20.08
N TYR A 20 21.84 16.58 21.05
CA TYR A 20 21.35 16.41 22.43
C TYR A 20 19.83 16.59 22.55
N HIS A 21 19.24 17.55 21.83
CA HIS A 21 17.78 17.75 21.76
C HIS A 21 17.03 16.61 21.05
N ASN A 22 17.67 15.92 20.11
CA ASN A 22 17.09 14.74 19.45
C ASN A 22 16.85 13.57 20.43
N SER A 23 17.53 13.54 21.58
CA SER A 23 17.41 12.44 22.55
C SER A 23 16.08 12.45 23.34
N TYR A 24 15.50 13.64 23.58
CA TYR A 24 14.25 13.81 24.33
C TYR A 24 13.00 13.80 23.42
N LEU A 25 13.13 14.27 22.18
CA LEU A 25 12.03 14.32 21.21
C LEU A 25 11.34 12.97 21.01
N LYS A 26 12.11 11.87 20.98
CA LYS A 26 11.55 10.52 20.86
C LYS A 26 10.63 10.18 22.04
N TYR A 27 10.99 10.54 23.26
CA TYR A 27 10.14 10.26 24.42
C TYR A 27 8.88 11.12 24.41
N VAL A 28 8.99 12.39 23.99
CA VAL A 28 7.81 13.25 23.76
C VAL A 28 6.86 12.61 22.74
N LEU A 29 7.39 12.11 21.62
CA LEU A 29 6.59 11.41 20.60
C LEU A 29 5.96 10.11 21.11
N LEU A 30 6.65 9.36 21.97
CA LEU A 30 6.11 8.17 22.61
C LEU A 30 4.94 8.52 23.53
N PHE A 31 5.12 9.48 24.44
CA PHE A 31 4.07 9.89 25.38
C PHE A 31 2.88 10.51 24.66
N LEU A 32 3.12 11.46 23.74
CA LEU A 32 2.09 12.04 22.90
C LEU A 32 1.36 10.97 22.11
N GLY A 33 2.10 10.03 21.51
CA GLY A 33 1.52 8.97 20.71
C GLY A 33 0.65 8.02 21.52
N LEU A 34 1.05 7.66 22.74
CA LEU A 34 0.20 6.85 23.63
C LEU A 34 -1.05 7.61 24.09
N ILE A 35 -0.93 8.89 24.46
CA ILE A 35 -2.08 9.72 24.86
C ILE A 35 -3.09 9.82 23.71
N VAL A 36 -2.61 10.20 22.52
CA VAL A 36 -3.45 10.32 21.34
C VAL A 36 -4.01 8.96 20.94
N TRP A 37 -3.26 7.87 21.09
CA TRP A 37 -3.75 6.52 20.81
C TRP A 37 -4.85 6.07 21.77
N ILE A 38 -4.80 6.47 23.04
CA ILE A 38 -5.88 6.17 24.00
C ILE A 38 -7.18 6.88 23.59
N ILE A 39 -7.08 8.13 23.14
CA ILE A 39 -8.25 8.97 22.79
C ILE A 39 -8.77 8.63 21.38
N ILE A 40 -7.88 8.54 20.40
CA ILE A 40 -8.19 8.27 18.98
C ILE A 40 -7.12 7.30 18.43
N PRO A 41 -7.31 5.98 18.59
CA PRO A 41 -6.29 4.97 18.27
C PRO A 41 -5.69 5.10 16.87
N ILE A 42 -6.52 5.33 15.84
CA ILE A 42 -6.04 5.42 14.46
C ILE A 42 -5.09 6.61 14.22
N ILE A 43 -5.28 7.72 14.96
CA ILE A 43 -4.43 8.90 14.86
C ILE A 43 -3.15 8.73 15.69
N GLY A 44 -3.24 8.06 16.85
CA GLY A 44 -2.08 7.83 17.73
C GLY A 44 -0.97 6.99 17.09
N ILE A 45 -1.26 6.23 16.03
CA ILE A 45 -0.27 5.45 15.27
C ILE A 45 0.86 6.33 14.71
N PHE A 46 0.56 7.53 14.22
CA PHE A 46 1.52 8.38 13.51
C PHE A 46 2.67 8.89 14.40
N PRO A 47 2.42 9.53 15.56
CA PRO A 47 3.48 9.87 16.50
C PRO A 47 4.23 8.64 17.03
N LEU A 48 3.57 7.49 17.19
CA LEU A 48 4.24 6.23 17.58
C LEU A 48 5.21 5.71 16.49
N LEU A 49 4.86 5.82 15.21
CA LEU A 49 5.75 5.51 14.09
C LEU A 49 6.94 6.47 14.05
N LEU A 50 6.72 7.77 14.28
CA LEU A 50 7.80 8.75 14.38
C LEU A 50 8.73 8.42 15.55
N PHE A 51 8.20 8.03 16.71
CA PHE A 51 9.00 7.52 17.82
C PHE A 51 9.92 6.36 17.39
N ILE A 52 9.37 5.35 16.71
CA ILE A 52 10.16 4.20 16.23
C ILE A 52 11.30 4.69 15.32
N HIS A 53 11.00 5.59 14.37
CA HIS A 53 12.01 6.15 13.46
C HIS A 53 13.16 6.84 14.22
N PHE A 54 12.85 7.76 15.14
CA PHE A 54 13.88 8.46 15.92
C PHE A 54 14.61 7.54 16.89
N ASN A 55 13.94 6.54 17.46
CA ASN A 55 14.57 5.59 18.39
C ASN A 55 15.60 4.70 17.68
N LEU A 56 15.31 4.24 16.44
CA LEU A 56 16.23 3.43 15.64
C LEU A 56 17.45 4.21 15.16
N ASN A 57 17.28 5.47 14.77
CA ASN A 57 18.41 6.34 14.39
C ASN A 57 19.40 6.57 15.54
N SER A 58 19.00 6.31 16.80
CA SER A 58 19.84 6.51 17.99
C SER A 58 20.65 5.27 18.45
N LYS A 59 20.28 4.05 18.03
CA LYS A 59 20.96 2.80 18.46
C LYS A 59 21.23 1.93 17.23
N LYS A 60 22.49 1.48 17.04
CA LYS A 60 22.94 0.56 15.97
C LYS A 60 21.87 -0.50 15.62
N ASN A 61 21.06 -0.23 14.59
CA ASN A 61 20.18 -1.09 13.78
C ASN A 61 19.46 -2.31 14.40
N LYS A 62 19.29 -2.39 15.73
CA LYS A 62 18.52 -3.46 16.39
C LYS A 62 17.13 -2.94 16.78
N ILE A 63 16.09 -3.64 16.32
CA ILE A 63 14.70 -3.39 16.73
C ILE A 63 14.58 -3.79 18.19
N SER A 64 14.29 -2.82 19.07
CA SER A 64 14.06 -3.08 20.48
C SER A 64 12.71 -3.76 20.72
N VAL A 65 12.56 -4.46 21.85
CA VAL A 65 11.28 -5.06 22.26
C VAL A 65 10.16 -4.00 22.28
N LEU A 66 10.45 -2.79 22.78
CA LEU A 66 9.49 -1.69 22.77
C LEU A 66 9.02 -1.32 21.36
N ASN A 67 9.94 -1.21 20.39
CA ASN A 67 9.57 -0.91 19.00
C ASN A 67 8.72 -2.04 18.42
N LEU A 68 9.04 -3.31 18.73
CA LEU A 68 8.25 -4.45 18.27
C LEU A 68 6.84 -4.44 18.87
N SER A 69 6.71 -4.17 20.17
CA SER A 69 5.42 -4.04 20.85
C SER A 69 4.56 -2.94 20.23
N ILE A 70 5.17 -1.78 19.91
CA ILE A 70 4.47 -0.68 19.23
C ILE A 70 4.06 -1.08 17.81
N LEU A 71 4.89 -1.81 17.07
CA LEU A 71 4.53 -2.28 15.73
C LEU A 71 3.35 -3.27 15.76
N ILE A 72 3.33 -4.18 16.74
CA ILE A 72 2.20 -5.09 16.96
C ILE A 72 0.95 -4.29 17.32
N LEU A 73 1.07 -3.30 18.21
CA LEU A 73 -0.02 -2.40 18.58
C LEU A 73 -0.62 -1.70 17.35
N ILE A 74 0.24 -1.17 16.49
CA ILE A 74 -0.16 -0.52 15.24
C ILE A 74 -0.91 -1.52 14.34
N ALA A 75 -0.37 -2.73 14.14
CA ALA A 75 -1.00 -3.74 13.30
C ALA A 75 -2.38 -4.17 13.81
N VAL A 76 -2.53 -4.35 15.13
CA VAL A 76 -3.81 -4.69 15.76
C VAL A 76 -4.78 -3.52 15.65
N THR A 77 -4.34 -2.29 15.88
CA THR A 77 -5.19 -1.10 15.79
C THR A 77 -5.73 -0.90 14.39
N THR A 78 -4.88 -1.00 13.35
CA THR A 78 -5.33 -0.91 11.96
C THR A 78 -6.21 -2.10 11.56
N ALA A 79 -5.95 -3.30 12.11
CA ALA A 79 -6.78 -4.47 11.86
C ALA A 79 -8.19 -4.32 12.42
N ILE A 80 -8.35 -3.87 13.67
CA ILE A 80 -9.67 -3.58 14.26
C ILE A 80 -10.37 -2.49 13.44
N PHE A 81 -9.68 -1.39 13.13
CA PHE A 81 -10.26 -0.29 12.39
C PHE A 81 -10.82 -0.73 11.02
N THR A 82 -10.04 -1.46 10.24
CA THR A 82 -10.46 -1.96 8.91
C THR A 82 -11.50 -3.07 8.96
N SER A 83 -11.44 -3.97 9.95
CA SER A 83 -12.44 -5.04 10.11
C SER A 83 -13.78 -4.55 10.67
N SER A 84 -13.80 -3.34 11.25
CA SER A 84 -15.03 -2.65 11.68
C SER A 84 -15.77 -1.93 10.55
N GLN A 85 -15.26 -2.00 9.32
CA GLN A 85 -15.93 -1.44 8.15
C GLN A 85 -17.20 -2.24 7.81
N ASN A 86 -18.26 -1.57 7.36
CA ASN A 86 -19.46 -2.25 6.88
C ASN A 86 -19.16 -3.31 5.81
N ILE A 87 -19.83 -4.46 5.92
CA ILE A 87 -19.69 -5.60 5.01
C ILE A 87 -20.67 -5.44 3.84
N ILE A 88 -20.14 -4.96 2.72
CA ILE A 88 -20.91 -4.74 1.48
C ILE A 88 -20.20 -5.34 0.26
N SER A 89 -20.93 -5.51 -0.83
CA SER A 89 -20.42 -5.81 -2.19
C SER A 89 -19.49 -7.05 -2.23
N ASP A 90 -18.26 -6.90 -2.73
CA ASP A 90 -17.27 -7.97 -2.85
C ASP A 90 -17.01 -8.65 -1.49
N THR A 91 -16.88 -7.89 -0.39
CA THR A 91 -16.68 -8.44 0.95
C THR A 91 -17.83 -9.33 1.39
N ALA A 92 -19.08 -8.92 1.12
CA ALA A 92 -20.25 -9.72 1.47
C ALA A 92 -20.25 -11.08 0.75
N ALA A 93 -19.84 -11.11 -0.52
CA ALA A 93 -19.71 -12.37 -1.27
C ALA A 93 -18.65 -13.30 -0.65
N TYR A 94 -17.50 -12.78 -0.24
CA TYR A 94 -16.44 -13.59 0.38
C TYR A 94 -16.79 -14.07 1.78
N VAL A 95 -17.42 -13.22 2.59
CA VAL A 95 -17.89 -13.58 3.93
C VAL A 95 -18.97 -14.68 3.82
N THR A 96 -19.86 -14.59 2.84
CA THR A 96 -20.87 -15.64 2.58
C THR A 96 -20.20 -16.97 2.21
N ARG A 97 -19.24 -16.95 1.28
CA ARG A 97 -18.47 -18.14 0.88
C ARG A 97 -17.62 -18.73 2.01
N TYR A 98 -17.14 -17.89 2.92
CA TYR A 98 -16.45 -18.34 4.12
C TYR A 98 -17.40 -19.13 5.03
N GLY A 99 -18.65 -18.71 5.17
CA GLY A 99 -19.67 -19.45 5.91
C GLY A 99 -19.94 -20.85 5.33
N ASP A 100 -19.83 -21.01 4.00
CA ASP A 100 -20.01 -22.29 3.32
C ASP A 100 -18.94 -23.34 3.68
N LEU A 101 -17.80 -22.94 4.28
CA LEU A 101 -16.74 -23.87 4.71
C LEU A 101 -17.20 -24.83 5.82
N GLY A 102 -18.37 -24.61 6.42
CA GLY A 102 -19.00 -25.57 7.34
C GLY A 102 -19.62 -26.79 6.66
N GLN A 103 -19.90 -26.70 5.35
CA GLN A 103 -20.57 -27.75 4.59
C GLN A 103 -19.69 -28.31 3.48
N TYR A 104 -18.71 -27.54 3.02
CA TYR A 104 -17.85 -27.89 1.90
C TYR A 104 -16.39 -27.76 2.30
N SER A 105 -15.57 -28.67 1.79
CA SER A 105 -14.12 -28.52 1.88
C SER A 105 -13.64 -27.30 1.07
N PRO A 106 -12.45 -26.75 1.38
CA PRO A 106 -11.89 -25.64 0.61
C PRO A 106 -11.74 -25.93 -0.89
N PHE A 107 -11.47 -27.19 -1.24
CA PHE A 107 -11.35 -27.64 -2.62
C PHE A 107 -12.70 -27.65 -3.33
N GLU A 108 -13.74 -28.21 -2.71
CA GLU A 108 -15.09 -28.24 -3.27
C GLU A 108 -15.65 -26.83 -3.48
N LEU A 109 -15.37 -25.90 -2.57
CA LEU A 109 -15.77 -24.50 -2.73
C LEU A 109 -15.05 -23.81 -3.89
N ALA A 110 -13.76 -24.05 -4.05
CA ALA A 110 -12.97 -23.46 -5.13
C ALA A 110 -13.44 -23.95 -6.50
N TYR A 111 -13.60 -25.26 -6.67
CA TYR A 111 -13.97 -25.86 -7.95
C TYR A 111 -15.48 -25.78 -8.24
N GLY A 112 -16.34 -25.99 -7.24
CA GLY A 112 -17.79 -26.07 -7.42
C GLY A 112 -18.49 -24.71 -7.54
N LYS A 113 -17.92 -23.63 -6.97
CA LYS A 113 -18.50 -22.28 -7.02
C LYS A 113 -17.65 -21.25 -7.80
N GLY A 114 -16.61 -21.70 -8.50
CA GLY A 114 -15.75 -20.84 -9.32
C GLY A 114 -15.01 -19.77 -8.51
N VAL A 115 -14.52 -20.13 -7.33
CA VAL A 115 -13.82 -19.22 -6.40
C VAL A 115 -12.31 -19.47 -6.48
N GLU A 116 -11.51 -18.42 -6.35
CA GLU A 116 -10.06 -18.57 -6.29
C GLU A 116 -9.62 -19.39 -5.07
N PHE A 117 -8.82 -20.42 -5.33
CA PHE A 117 -8.50 -21.51 -4.40
C PHE A 117 -7.82 -21.08 -3.09
N ILE A 118 -6.96 -20.05 -3.15
CA ILE A 118 -6.13 -19.67 -2.00
C ILE A 118 -6.95 -19.11 -0.84
N LEU A 119 -8.00 -18.32 -1.14
CA LEU A 119 -8.75 -17.65 -0.09
C LEU A 119 -9.53 -18.65 0.79
N PRO A 120 -10.33 -19.61 0.26
CA PRO A 120 -10.95 -20.65 1.07
C PRO A 120 -9.92 -21.52 1.81
N LEU A 121 -8.84 -21.91 1.13
CA LEU A 121 -7.81 -22.78 1.71
C LEU A 121 -7.18 -22.15 2.96
N LEU A 122 -6.71 -20.91 2.85
CA LEU A 122 -6.05 -20.22 3.96
C LEU A 122 -7.02 -19.72 5.02
N SER A 123 -8.31 -19.60 4.69
CA SER A 123 -9.35 -19.22 5.66
C SER A 123 -9.90 -20.39 6.45
N TYR A 124 -9.70 -21.63 6.00
CA TYR A 124 -10.23 -22.82 6.66
C TYR A 124 -9.71 -23.01 8.10
N PRO A 125 -8.41 -22.80 8.42
CA PRO A 125 -7.96 -22.82 9.81
C PRO A 125 -8.65 -21.76 10.68
N ILE A 126 -8.89 -20.56 10.12
CA ILE A 126 -9.62 -19.49 10.82
C ILE A 126 -11.05 -19.95 11.08
N TYR A 127 -11.70 -20.59 10.10
CA TYR A 127 -13.04 -21.18 10.25
C TYR A 127 -13.11 -22.17 11.41
N ILE A 128 -12.19 -23.13 11.46
CA ILE A 128 -12.15 -24.14 12.52
C ILE A 128 -11.96 -23.49 13.90
N ILE A 129 -10.98 -22.59 14.04
CA ILE A 129 -10.61 -22.01 15.34
C ILE A 129 -11.69 -21.05 15.85
N SER A 130 -12.34 -20.33 14.95
CA SER A 130 -13.34 -19.31 15.29
C SER A 130 -14.79 -19.78 15.19
N ASN A 131 -15.00 -21.07 14.92
CA ASN A 131 -16.32 -21.66 14.67
C ASN A 131 -17.12 -20.89 13.60
N GLY A 132 -16.45 -20.47 12.53
CA GLY A 132 -17.06 -19.76 11.40
C GLY A 132 -17.41 -18.29 11.64
N SER A 133 -16.86 -17.64 12.67
CA SER A 133 -17.05 -16.20 12.91
C SER A 133 -16.58 -15.35 11.72
N LYS A 134 -17.50 -14.58 11.14
CA LYS A 134 -17.24 -13.64 10.03
C LYS A 134 -16.32 -12.52 10.47
N TYR A 135 -16.49 -12.00 11.69
CA TYR A 135 -15.57 -11.00 12.23
C TYR A 135 -14.14 -11.54 12.27
N SER A 136 -13.97 -12.78 12.75
CA SER A 136 -12.65 -13.42 12.85
C SER A 136 -12.00 -13.55 11.48
N PHE A 137 -12.76 -13.92 10.44
CA PHE A 137 -12.27 -13.93 9.06
C PHE A 137 -11.74 -12.57 8.61
N LEU A 138 -12.52 -11.49 8.80
CA LEU A 138 -12.12 -10.14 8.41
C LEU A 138 -10.91 -9.64 9.22
N PHE A 139 -10.96 -9.80 10.53
CA PHE A 139 -9.89 -9.39 11.43
C PHE A 139 -8.57 -10.11 11.12
N CYS A 140 -8.59 -11.44 10.94
CA CYS A 140 -7.39 -12.22 10.65
C CYS A 140 -6.76 -11.84 9.30
N TRP A 141 -7.56 -11.62 8.26
CA TRP A 141 -7.03 -11.18 6.97
C TRP A 141 -6.47 -9.76 7.01
N SER A 142 -7.14 -8.85 7.70
CA SER A 142 -6.59 -7.51 7.91
C SER A 142 -5.29 -7.57 8.72
N LEU A 143 -5.26 -8.34 9.79
CA LEU A 143 -4.06 -8.52 10.60
C LEU A 143 -2.91 -9.10 9.76
N PHE A 144 -3.18 -10.10 8.92
CA PHE A 144 -2.20 -10.65 7.99
C PHE A 144 -1.64 -9.58 7.04
N ILE A 145 -2.50 -8.79 6.40
CA ILE A 145 -2.09 -7.73 5.47
C ILE A 145 -1.22 -6.68 6.19
N ASN A 146 -1.63 -6.25 7.39
CA ASN A 146 -0.89 -5.26 8.18
C ASN A 146 0.48 -5.79 8.64
N LEU A 147 0.55 -7.02 9.15
CA LEU A 147 1.81 -7.66 9.56
C LEU A 147 2.74 -7.89 8.37
N ALA A 148 2.22 -8.36 7.24
CA ALA A 148 2.99 -8.53 6.01
C ALA A 148 3.53 -7.19 5.51
N THR A 149 2.74 -6.11 5.59
CA THR A 149 3.17 -4.74 5.25
C THR A 149 4.33 -4.27 6.11
N ILE A 150 4.28 -4.51 7.43
CA ILE A 150 5.39 -4.22 8.35
C ILE A 150 6.65 -4.99 7.95
N TYR A 151 6.52 -6.29 7.68
CA TYR A 151 7.64 -7.11 7.22
C TYR A 151 8.25 -6.59 5.91
N ILE A 152 7.41 -6.27 4.92
CA ILE A 152 7.81 -5.71 3.63
C ILE A 152 8.57 -4.39 3.82
N ALA A 153 8.05 -3.48 4.65
CA ALA A 153 8.69 -2.20 4.95
C ALA A 153 10.09 -2.39 5.58
N ILE A 154 10.22 -3.32 6.54
CA ILE A 154 11.50 -3.66 7.18
C ILE A 154 12.49 -4.24 6.16
N LYS A 155 12.04 -5.11 5.26
CA LYS A 155 12.88 -5.71 4.21
C LYS A 155 13.35 -4.67 3.17
N LEU A 156 12.53 -3.67 2.88
CA LEU A 156 12.88 -2.59 1.96
C LEU A 156 13.84 -1.58 2.58
N SER A 157 13.64 -1.20 3.84
CA SER A 157 14.53 -0.28 4.55
C SER A 157 14.54 -0.50 6.06
N ARG A 158 15.63 -1.05 6.61
CA ARG A 158 15.76 -1.22 8.07
C ARG A 158 15.79 0.09 8.85
N GLU A 159 16.28 1.17 8.23
CA GLU A 159 16.43 2.48 8.88
C GLU A 159 15.16 3.34 8.75
N ASN A 160 14.48 3.23 7.61
CA ASN A 160 13.34 4.09 7.27
C ASN A 160 11.99 3.37 7.25
N PHE A 161 11.88 2.09 7.66
CA PHE A 161 10.61 1.36 7.57
C PHE A 161 9.46 2.04 8.31
N ALA A 162 9.73 2.70 9.44
CA ALA A 162 8.68 3.38 10.19
C ALA A 162 8.08 4.56 9.40
N LEU A 163 8.91 5.29 8.62
CA LEU A 163 8.42 6.31 7.70
C LEU A 163 7.71 5.70 6.50
N ILE A 164 8.17 4.56 5.99
CA ILE A 164 7.47 3.83 4.93
C ILE A 164 6.06 3.44 5.41
N LEU A 165 5.95 2.91 6.63
CA LEU A 165 4.67 2.57 7.25
C LEU A 165 3.80 3.80 7.49
N PHE A 166 4.38 4.93 7.86
CA PHE A 166 3.66 6.19 7.96
C PHE A 166 2.97 6.52 6.64
N TYR A 167 3.71 6.52 5.52
CA TYR A 167 3.13 6.82 4.21
C TYR A 167 2.09 5.77 3.78
N THR A 168 2.32 4.50 4.07
CA THR A 168 1.38 3.43 3.70
C THR A 168 0.08 3.53 4.47
N ILE A 169 0.12 3.73 5.79
CA ILE A 169 -1.07 3.84 6.64
C ILE A 169 -1.77 5.19 6.44
N ALA A 170 -1.02 6.26 6.14
CA ALA A 170 -1.61 7.57 5.80
C ALA A 170 -2.37 7.58 4.46
N ASN A 171 -2.19 6.56 3.61
CA ASN A 171 -2.90 6.46 2.35
C ASN A 171 -4.33 5.92 2.58
N PRO A 172 -5.39 6.70 2.30
CA PRO A 172 -6.78 6.23 2.44
C PRO A 172 -7.10 4.92 1.72
N ALA A 173 -6.44 4.68 0.57
CA ALA A 173 -6.64 3.46 -0.18
C ALA A 173 -6.23 2.22 0.63
N PHE A 174 -5.29 2.34 1.57
CA PHE A 174 -4.87 1.26 2.45
C PHE A 174 -6.01 0.76 3.33
N PHE A 175 -7.01 1.57 3.67
CA PHE A 175 -8.14 1.13 4.51
C PHE A 175 -9.20 0.33 3.76
N LEU A 176 -9.14 0.29 2.42
CA LEU A 176 -10.03 -0.53 1.57
C LEU A 176 -9.64 -2.03 1.55
N GLN A 177 -8.75 -2.45 2.43
CA GLN A 177 -8.26 -3.82 2.56
C GLN A 177 -9.39 -4.84 2.59
N ILE A 178 -10.39 -4.62 3.45
CA ILE A 178 -11.49 -5.56 3.62
C ILE A 178 -12.50 -5.47 2.48
N PHE A 179 -12.76 -4.26 1.99
CA PHE A 179 -13.62 -4.02 0.83
C PHE A 179 -13.17 -4.80 -0.42
N LEU A 180 -11.85 -4.89 -0.64
CA LEU A 180 -11.23 -5.57 -1.79
C LEU A 180 -10.22 -6.63 -1.35
N ILE A 181 -10.65 -7.46 -0.40
CA ILE A 181 -9.82 -8.45 0.31
C ILE A 181 -8.96 -9.31 -0.60
N ARG A 182 -9.55 -9.87 -1.68
CA ARG A 182 -8.84 -10.73 -2.62
C ARG A 182 -7.70 -10.00 -3.33
N GLN A 183 -7.95 -8.78 -3.80
CA GLN A 183 -6.96 -7.97 -4.50
C GLN A 183 -5.82 -7.60 -3.54
N PHE A 184 -6.13 -7.18 -2.31
CA PHE A 184 -5.13 -6.84 -1.31
C PHE A 184 -4.24 -8.04 -0.91
N ILE A 185 -4.83 -9.22 -0.75
CA ILE A 185 -4.07 -10.45 -0.44
C ILE A 185 -3.12 -10.80 -1.60
N ALA A 186 -3.63 -10.78 -2.83
CA ALA A 186 -2.79 -11.02 -4.01
C ALA A 186 -1.64 -9.99 -4.07
N SER A 187 -1.95 -8.70 -3.93
CA SER A 187 -0.94 -7.63 -3.92
C SER A 187 0.11 -7.80 -2.82
N ILE A 188 -0.27 -8.24 -1.62
CA ILE A 188 0.68 -8.58 -0.54
C ILE A 188 1.63 -9.70 -0.99
N PHE A 189 1.10 -10.77 -1.59
CA PHE A 189 1.94 -11.86 -2.07
C PHE A 189 2.87 -11.43 -3.21
N VAL A 190 2.43 -10.54 -4.11
CA VAL A 190 3.34 -9.91 -5.11
C VAL A 190 4.46 -9.14 -4.42
N LEU A 191 4.15 -8.32 -3.41
CA LEU A 191 5.17 -7.56 -2.67
C LEU A 191 6.14 -8.48 -1.92
N LEU A 192 5.63 -9.55 -1.30
CA LEU A 192 6.45 -10.57 -0.65
C LEU A 192 7.39 -11.26 -1.63
N ALA A 193 6.94 -11.56 -2.86
CA ALA A 193 7.81 -12.06 -3.91
C ALA A 193 8.91 -11.04 -4.27
N LEU A 194 8.56 -9.76 -4.44
CA LEU A 194 9.49 -8.69 -4.82
C LEU A 194 10.56 -8.39 -3.76
N VAL A 195 10.21 -8.47 -2.47
CA VAL A 195 11.20 -8.22 -1.40
C VAL A 195 12.11 -9.42 -1.10
N ASN A 196 11.75 -10.62 -1.57
CA ASN A 196 12.51 -11.85 -1.38
C ASN A 196 13.15 -12.40 -2.67
N LEU A 197 13.41 -11.53 -3.67
CA LEU A 197 14.07 -11.87 -4.94
C LEU A 197 15.41 -12.62 -4.81
N GLU A 198 16.04 -12.58 -3.64
CA GLU A 198 17.27 -13.31 -3.33
C GLU A 198 17.08 -14.83 -3.35
N SER A 199 15.87 -15.33 -3.07
CA SER A 199 15.53 -16.74 -3.12
C SER A 199 14.44 -16.99 -4.15
N GLU A 200 14.85 -17.63 -5.27
CA GLU A 200 13.97 -17.97 -6.38
C GLU A 200 12.78 -18.84 -5.94
N ILE A 201 13.01 -19.83 -5.07
CA ILE A 201 11.96 -20.69 -4.53
C ILE A 201 10.92 -19.88 -3.75
N THR A 202 11.37 -19.00 -2.84
CA THR A 202 10.44 -18.16 -2.06
C THR A 202 9.69 -17.16 -2.94
N THR A 203 10.37 -16.62 -3.95
CA THR A 203 9.78 -15.66 -4.90
C THR A 203 8.68 -16.33 -5.72
N TRP A 204 8.97 -17.48 -6.33
CA TRP A 204 7.98 -18.24 -7.10
C TRP A 204 6.85 -18.77 -6.22
N GLY A 205 7.15 -19.20 -5.01
CA GLY A 205 6.14 -19.62 -4.03
C GLY A 205 5.12 -18.50 -3.78
N PHE A 206 5.58 -17.32 -3.35
CA PHE A 206 4.70 -16.18 -3.12
C PHE A 206 3.97 -15.73 -4.40
N TYR A 207 4.66 -15.68 -5.53
CA TYR A 207 4.04 -15.27 -6.79
C TYR A 207 2.95 -16.25 -7.26
N ALA A 208 3.18 -17.56 -7.14
CA ALA A 208 2.18 -18.57 -7.43
C ALA A 208 0.96 -18.41 -6.51
N THR A 209 1.18 -18.22 -5.21
CA THR A 209 0.09 -17.93 -4.26
C THR A 209 -0.69 -16.67 -4.66
N SER A 210 -0.02 -15.61 -5.10
CA SER A 210 -0.68 -14.41 -5.62
C SER A 210 -1.57 -14.72 -6.82
N PHE A 211 -1.04 -15.44 -7.81
CA PHE A 211 -1.76 -15.78 -9.03
C PHE A 211 -3.01 -16.63 -8.74
N PHE A 212 -2.89 -17.62 -7.86
CA PHE A 212 -4.03 -18.45 -7.44
C PHE A 212 -4.98 -17.75 -6.45
N THR A 213 -4.60 -16.58 -5.91
CA THR A 213 -5.51 -15.71 -5.14
C THR A 213 -6.30 -14.80 -6.07
N HIS A 214 -5.64 -14.23 -7.08
CA HIS A 214 -6.28 -13.37 -8.08
C HIS A 214 -5.52 -13.42 -9.40
N THR A 215 -6.21 -13.85 -10.46
CA THR A 215 -5.60 -14.10 -11.77
C THR A 215 -5.00 -12.85 -12.42
N THR A 216 -5.47 -11.65 -12.08
CA THR A 216 -4.87 -10.41 -12.60
C THR A 216 -3.42 -10.22 -12.15
N SER A 217 -2.96 -10.95 -11.14
CA SER A 217 -1.55 -10.97 -10.75
C SER A 217 -0.63 -11.39 -11.90
N ILE A 218 -1.15 -12.04 -12.95
CA ILE A 218 -0.41 -12.41 -14.16
C ILE A 218 0.31 -11.23 -14.80
N MET A 219 -0.20 -10.01 -14.65
CA MET A 219 0.44 -8.82 -15.19
C MET A 219 1.82 -8.53 -14.55
N TYR A 220 2.08 -9.07 -13.36
CA TYR A 220 3.36 -8.97 -12.68
C TYR A 220 4.36 -10.06 -13.10
N LEU A 221 3.94 -11.09 -13.85
CA LEU A 221 4.80 -12.18 -14.29
C LEU A 221 6.08 -11.68 -15.00
N PRO A 222 6.01 -10.73 -15.97
CA PRO A 222 7.21 -10.27 -16.64
C PRO A 222 8.19 -9.58 -15.68
N ILE A 223 7.66 -8.88 -14.67
CA ILE A 223 8.43 -8.15 -13.66
C ILE A 223 9.12 -9.14 -12.71
N ILE A 224 8.43 -10.21 -12.29
CA ILE A 224 9.02 -11.26 -11.45
C ILE A 224 10.08 -12.05 -12.20
N ILE A 225 9.82 -12.44 -13.45
CA ILE A 225 10.81 -13.12 -14.31
C ILE A 225 12.05 -12.24 -14.49
N TRP A 226 11.86 -10.93 -14.71
CA TRP A 226 12.97 -9.99 -14.79
C TRP A 226 13.76 -9.94 -13.48
N GLY A 227 13.08 -9.85 -12.34
CA GLY A 227 13.75 -9.78 -11.05
C GLY A 227 14.65 -10.97 -10.75
N ILE A 228 14.25 -12.17 -11.17
CA ILE A 228 15.00 -13.40 -10.97
C ILE A 228 16.13 -13.56 -12.01
N LYS A 229 15.81 -13.44 -13.31
CA LYS A 229 16.76 -13.73 -14.40
C LYS A 229 17.70 -12.56 -14.74
N GLY A 230 17.47 -11.40 -14.12
CA GLY A 230 18.30 -10.21 -14.27
C GLY A 230 18.21 -9.55 -15.65
N THR A 231 18.99 -8.49 -15.82
CA THR A 231 18.91 -7.61 -17.01
C THR A 231 19.37 -8.27 -18.29
N ASN A 232 20.17 -9.34 -18.29
CA ASN A 232 20.77 -9.87 -19.52
C ASN A 232 19.76 -10.51 -20.49
N TRP A 233 18.67 -11.09 -19.97
CA TRP A 233 17.62 -11.68 -20.80
C TRP A 233 16.78 -10.60 -21.50
N ILE A 234 16.41 -9.54 -20.77
CA ILE A 234 15.67 -8.39 -21.32
C ILE A 234 16.55 -7.45 -22.12
N ARG A 235 17.84 -7.29 -21.79
CA ARG A 235 18.78 -6.47 -22.59
C ARG A 235 18.99 -7.05 -23.99
N LYS A 236 18.75 -8.35 -24.19
CA LYS A 236 18.65 -8.99 -25.51
C LYS A 236 17.31 -8.70 -26.21
N LEU A 237 16.19 -8.71 -25.48
CA LEU A 237 14.85 -8.41 -26.03
C LEU A 237 14.59 -6.89 -26.27
N PHE A 238 15.24 -6.02 -25.50
CA PHE A 238 15.04 -4.57 -25.43
C PHE A 238 16.36 -3.81 -25.63
N SER A 239 17.31 -4.36 -26.38
CA SER A 239 18.58 -3.67 -26.72
C SER A 239 18.34 -2.27 -27.31
N ILE A 240 17.23 -2.11 -28.02
CA ILE A 240 16.73 -0.86 -28.64
C ILE A 240 16.36 0.22 -27.59
N PHE A 241 15.94 -0.17 -26.38
CA PHE A 241 15.47 0.75 -25.33
C PHE A 241 16.55 1.17 -24.32
N THR A 242 17.78 0.68 -24.49
CA THR A 242 18.89 0.95 -23.55
C THR A 242 19.46 2.37 -23.61
N ASN A 243 19.05 3.16 -24.61
CA ASN A 243 19.43 4.57 -24.68
C ASN A 243 18.54 5.38 -23.71
N ASN A 244 19.17 6.01 -22.71
CA ASN A 244 18.51 6.73 -21.62
C ASN A 244 17.59 7.87 -22.11
N LEU A 245 17.78 8.34 -23.34
CA LEU A 245 16.91 9.32 -24.00
C LEU A 245 15.63 8.67 -24.57
N VAL A 246 15.76 7.51 -25.23
CA VAL A 246 14.64 6.78 -25.85
C VAL A 246 13.68 6.27 -24.78
N PHE A 247 14.19 5.72 -23.68
CA PHE A 247 13.35 5.30 -22.55
C PHE A 247 12.60 6.50 -21.93
N LYS A 248 13.27 7.65 -21.76
CA LYS A 248 12.62 8.87 -21.26
C LYS A 248 11.57 9.41 -22.21
N ILE A 249 11.84 9.40 -23.52
CA ILE A 249 10.89 9.81 -24.56
C ILE A 249 9.71 8.84 -24.57
N LEU A 250 9.92 7.53 -24.48
CA LEU A 250 8.86 6.54 -24.45
C LEU A 250 7.99 6.65 -23.20
N VAL A 251 8.60 6.87 -22.03
CA VAL A 251 7.89 7.16 -20.78
C VAL A 251 7.11 8.46 -20.90
N LEU A 252 7.67 9.50 -21.49
CA LEU A 252 6.98 10.77 -21.76
C LEU A 252 5.82 10.59 -22.75
N LEU A 253 6.01 9.81 -23.82
CA LEU A 253 4.99 9.49 -24.82
C LEU A 253 3.87 8.65 -24.24
N LEU A 254 4.20 7.70 -23.36
CA LEU A 254 3.23 6.94 -22.57
C LEU A 254 2.48 7.85 -21.58
N ILE A 255 3.15 8.80 -20.92
CA ILE A 255 2.47 9.76 -20.05
C ILE A 255 1.51 10.65 -20.87
N ILE A 256 1.95 11.17 -22.03
CA ILE A 256 1.14 11.99 -22.93
C ILE A 256 -0.03 11.17 -23.49
N SER A 257 0.19 9.92 -23.90
CA SER A 257 -0.87 9.04 -24.41
C SER A 257 -1.83 8.60 -23.31
N ALA A 258 -1.38 8.38 -22.08
CA ALA A 258 -2.24 8.15 -20.93
C ALA A 258 -3.12 9.35 -20.62
N PHE A 259 -2.56 10.56 -20.70
CA PHE A 259 -3.34 11.81 -20.58
C PHE A 259 -4.37 11.93 -21.72
N ALA A 260 -3.99 11.63 -22.95
CA ALA A 260 -4.90 11.67 -24.10
C ALA A 260 -6.02 10.62 -24.03
N ILE A 261 -5.71 9.39 -23.60
CA ILE A 261 -6.67 8.28 -23.45
C ILE A 261 -7.58 8.50 -22.24
N GLY A 262 -7.05 9.01 -21.13
CA GLY A 262 -7.85 9.38 -19.96
C GLY A 262 -8.93 10.41 -20.29
N ILE A 263 -8.69 11.29 -21.26
CA ILE A 263 -9.67 12.28 -21.75
C ILE A 263 -10.74 11.63 -22.66
N GLN A 264 -10.51 10.42 -23.21
CA GLN A 264 -11.38 9.79 -24.21
C GLN A 264 -11.73 8.33 -23.91
N TYR A 265 -12.21 8.01 -22.71
CA TYR A 265 -12.71 6.65 -22.38
C TYR A 265 -13.79 6.15 -23.36
N ASN A 266 -14.62 7.06 -23.88
CA ASN A 266 -15.59 6.74 -24.94
C ASN A 266 -14.94 6.15 -26.21
N ALA A 267 -13.71 6.54 -26.55
CA ALA A 267 -12.99 5.97 -27.69
C ALA A 267 -12.58 4.51 -27.43
N LEU A 268 -12.23 4.16 -26.19
CA LEU A 268 -11.91 2.78 -25.79
C LEU A 268 -13.15 1.89 -25.77
N LEU A 269 -14.28 2.40 -25.27
CA LEU A 269 -15.58 1.71 -25.36
C LEU A 269 -15.99 1.47 -26.82
N ASN A 270 -15.83 2.48 -27.68
CA ASN A 270 -16.11 2.35 -29.11
C ASN A 270 -15.15 1.37 -29.79
N PHE A 271 -13.89 1.27 -29.36
CA PHE A 271 -12.93 0.29 -29.85
C PHE A 271 -13.36 -1.15 -29.53
N PHE A 272 -13.79 -1.43 -28.29
CA PHE A 272 -14.34 -2.75 -27.95
C PHE A 272 -15.65 -3.03 -28.70
N LYS A 273 -16.49 -2.02 -28.91
CA LYS A 273 -17.71 -2.19 -29.71
C LYS A 273 -17.44 -2.60 -31.17
N VAL A 274 -16.29 -2.22 -31.72
CA VAL A 274 -15.89 -2.50 -33.12
C VAL A 274 -15.19 -3.85 -33.27
N LEU A 275 -14.59 -4.38 -32.19
CA LEU A 275 -13.91 -5.68 -32.20
C LEU A 275 -14.89 -6.83 -32.00
N SER A 276 -15.17 -7.56 -33.07
CA SER A 276 -15.97 -8.79 -33.03
C SER A 276 -15.41 -9.79 -32.00
N GLY A 277 -16.29 -10.31 -31.13
CA GLY A 277 -15.90 -11.23 -30.05
C GLY A 277 -15.52 -10.57 -28.72
N THR A 278 -15.62 -9.24 -28.60
CA THR A 278 -15.36 -8.53 -27.34
C THR A 278 -16.62 -8.03 -26.62
N ASP A 279 -17.80 -8.55 -26.97
CA ASP A 279 -19.10 -8.15 -26.39
C ASP A 279 -19.16 -8.35 -24.86
N PHE A 280 -18.48 -9.38 -24.34
CA PHE A 280 -18.32 -9.58 -22.90
C PHE A 280 -17.49 -8.46 -22.25
N LEU A 281 -16.41 -8.02 -22.90
CA LEU A 281 -15.57 -6.93 -22.40
C LEU A 281 -16.31 -5.59 -22.48
N TYR A 282 -17.07 -5.37 -23.55
CA TYR A 282 -17.90 -4.18 -23.74
C TYR A 282 -19.01 -4.09 -22.68
N SER A 283 -19.81 -5.14 -22.49
CA SER A 283 -20.89 -5.18 -21.49
C SER A 283 -20.37 -4.99 -20.06
N LYS A 284 -19.25 -5.63 -19.72
CA LYS A 284 -18.60 -5.47 -18.42
C LYS A 284 -18.04 -4.06 -18.23
N SER A 285 -17.46 -3.46 -19.26
CA SER A 285 -16.97 -2.08 -19.24
C SER A 285 -18.11 -1.06 -19.13
N GLN A 286 -19.24 -1.29 -19.80
CA GLN A 286 -20.43 -0.45 -19.67
C GLN A 286 -21.03 -0.51 -18.26
N TYR A 287 -21.18 -1.71 -17.69
CA TYR A 287 -21.63 -1.89 -16.30
C TYR A 287 -20.76 -1.09 -15.32
N TRP A 288 -19.45 -1.05 -15.57
CA TRP A 288 -18.50 -0.29 -14.76
C TRP A 288 -18.57 1.23 -14.96
N SER A 289 -18.93 1.69 -16.16
CA SER A 289 -19.09 3.11 -16.50
C SER A 289 -20.43 3.72 -16.06
N ALA A 290 -21.42 2.88 -15.74
CA ALA A 290 -22.79 3.32 -15.45
C ALA A 290 -22.88 4.18 -14.18
N ASP A 291 -21.98 3.98 -13.23
CA ASP A 291 -21.85 4.80 -12.03
C ASP A 291 -20.67 5.78 -12.17
N ASN A 292 -20.93 6.93 -12.80
CA ASN A 292 -19.98 8.05 -12.88
C ASN A 292 -19.69 8.74 -11.54
N ARG A 293 -20.17 8.18 -10.43
CA ARG A 293 -19.77 8.63 -9.10
C ARG A 293 -18.44 7.95 -8.80
N ASP A 294 -17.36 8.72 -8.89
CA ASP A 294 -16.20 8.48 -8.01
C ASP A 294 -16.82 8.30 -6.62
N ALA A 295 -16.54 7.20 -5.90
CA ALA A 295 -17.29 6.76 -4.70
C ALA A 295 -17.19 7.73 -3.48
N GLY A 296 -17.12 9.03 -3.73
CA GLY A 296 -16.82 10.11 -2.80
C GLY A 296 -15.39 10.08 -2.26
N LEU A 297 -14.57 9.09 -2.64
CA LEU A 297 -13.32 8.78 -1.94
C LEU A 297 -12.19 9.81 -2.19
N GLY A 298 -12.39 10.84 -3.03
CA GLY A 298 -11.41 11.89 -3.30
C GLY A 298 -10.09 11.38 -3.89
N ILE A 299 -10.20 10.23 -4.55
CA ILE A 299 -9.10 9.32 -4.83
C ILE A 299 -8.39 9.75 -6.12
N GLY A 300 -9.10 10.05 -7.21
CA GLY A 300 -8.51 10.26 -8.54
C GLY A 300 -7.51 11.43 -8.65
N THR A 301 -7.88 12.63 -8.19
CA THR A 301 -7.05 13.84 -8.36
C THR A 301 -5.85 13.88 -7.41
N THR A 302 -6.03 13.48 -6.15
CA THR A 302 -4.95 13.48 -5.14
C THR A 302 -3.88 12.41 -5.43
N ARG A 303 -4.28 11.26 -6.00
CA ARG A 303 -3.38 10.19 -6.44
C ARG A 303 -2.49 10.61 -7.60
N THR A 304 -3.05 11.31 -8.59
CA THR A 304 -2.27 11.78 -9.73
C THR A 304 -1.14 12.71 -9.29
N VAL A 305 -1.39 13.60 -8.32
CA VAL A 305 -0.39 14.52 -7.78
C VAL A 305 0.68 13.78 -6.96
N GLU A 306 0.29 12.84 -6.09
CA GLU A 306 1.23 12.03 -5.30
C GLU A 306 2.17 11.24 -6.21
N PHE A 307 1.60 10.53 -7.20
CA PHE A 307 2.39 9.72 -8.10
C PHE A 307 3.27 10.56 -9.03
N LEU A 308 2.76 11.69 -9.53
CA LEU A 308 3.54 12.65 -10.31
C LEU A 308 4.72 13.21 -9.50
N THR A 309 4.49 13.53 -8.23
CA THR A 309 5.53 14.07 -7.34
C THR A 309 6.65 13.05 -7.11
N ILE A 310 6.30 11.80 -6.78
CA ILE A 310 7.29 10.73 -6.60
C ILE A 310 8.02 10.43 -7.92
N LEU A 311 7.32 10.45 -9.06
CA LEU A 311 7.91 10.23 -10.38
C LEU A 311 8.92 11.32 -10.72
N LEU A 312 8.55 12.60 -10.56
CA LEU A 312 9.43 13.75 -10.82
C LEU A 312 10.67 13.70 -9.94
N ILE A 313 10.52 13.37 -8.65
CA ILE A 313 11.66 13.29 -7.74
C ILE A 313 12.57 12.11 -8.11
N ASN A 314 12.01 10.94 -8.40
CA ASN A 314 12.78 9.78 -8.83
C ASN A 314 13.55 10.05 -10.13
N SER A 315 12.94 10.75 -11.09
CA SER A 315 13.53 11.02 -12.40
C SER A 315 14.56 12.14 -12.39
N PHE A 316 14.39 13.18 -11.55
CA PHE A 316 15.20 14.40 -11.62
C PHE A 316 16.11 14.63 -10.42
N MET A 317 15.71 14.21 -9.21
CA MET A 317 16.37 14.64 -7.96
C MET A 317 17.27 13.58 -7.34
N LEU A 318 17.15 12.31 -7.74
CA LEU A 318 18.00 11.25 -7.22
C LEU A 318 19.37 11.19 -7.93
N GLN A 319 20.43 10.98 -7.15
CA GLN A 319 21.77 10.74 -7.70
C GLN A 319 21.82 9.36 -8.38
N LYS A 320 22.54 9.27 -9.51
CA LYS A 320 22.81 7.97 -10.16
C LYS A 320 23.79 7.19 -9.28
N ASN A 321 23.32 6.13 -8.63
CA ASN A 321 24.21 5.19 -7.96
C ASN A 321 24.90 4.30 -9.00
N HIS A 322 26.23 4.34 -9.03
CA HIS A 322 27.07 3.58 -9.97
C HIS A 322 27.33 2.11 -9.57
N GLN A 323 26.85 1.65 -8.41
CA GLN A 323 27.07 0.27 -7.98
C GLN A 323 26.05 -0.70 -8.58
N TYR A 324 26.56 -1.77 -9.20
CA TYR A 324 25.82 -2.92 -9.70
C TYR A 324 25.65 -3.95 -8.58
N SER A 325 24.48 -4.00 -7.95
CA SER A 325 24.13 -5.01 -6.95
C SER A 325 22.67 -5.44 -7.13
N ILE A 326 22.29 -6.60 -6.56
CA ILE A 326 20.92 -7.15 -6.59
C ILE A 326 19.88 -6.13 -6.09
N SER A 327 20.26 -5.25 -5.14
CA SER A 327 19.43 -4.13 -4.70
C SER A 327 19.05 -3.14 -5.81
N LYS A 328 19.88 -2.98 -6.86
CA LYS A 328 19.58 -2.17 -8.04
C LYS A 328 18.46 -2.78 -8.90
N ASN A 329 18.40 -4.11 -9.00
CA ASN A 329 17.31 -4.78 -9.73
C ASN A 329 15.98 -4.55 -8.99
N ARG A 330 15.93 -4.76 -7.67
CA ARG A 330 14.73 -4.48 -6.87
C ARG A 330 14.28 -3.03 -7.01
N ASP A 331 15.21 -2.07 -6.94
CA ASP A 331 14.90 -0.65 -7.13
C ASP A 331 14.33 -0.35 -8.51
N LEU A 332 14.91 -0.92 -9.56
CA LEU A 332 14.41 -0.76 -10.91
C LEU A 332 13.01 -1.34 -11.06
N LEU A 333 12.77 -2.56 -10.56
CA LEU A 333 11.47 -3.22 -10.64
C LEU A 333 10.40 -2.44 -9.88
N MET A 334 10.70 -1.98 -8.67
CA MET A 334 9.78 -1.15 -7.89
C MET A 334 9.48 0.17 -8.60
N SER A 335 10.47 0.79 -9.28
CA SER A 335 10.23 1.97 -10.11
C SER A 335 9.37 1.66 -11.35
N ILE A 336 9.57 0.52 -12.00
CA ILE A 336 8.75 0.09 -13.14
C ILE A 336 7.31 -0.15 -12.70
N ILE A 337 7.12 -0.93 -11.64
CA ILE A 337 5.80 -1.17 -11.04
C ILE A 337 5.14 0.16 -10.72
N PHE A 338 5.86 1.07 -10.08
CA PHE A 338 5.35 2.39 -9.73
C PHE A 338 4.90 3.18 -10.97
N VAL A 339 5.69 3.21 -12.04
CA VAL A 339 5.34 3.87 -13.30
C VAL A 339 4.15 3.20 -13.98
N CYS A 340 4.10 1.86 -14.00
CA CYS A 340 2.95 1.12 -14.54
C CYS A 340 1.67 1.43 -13.74
N LEU A 341 1.74 1.44 -12.41
CA LEU A 341 0.61 1.82 -11.55
C LEU A 341 0.18 3.26 -11.78
N PHE A 342 1.13 4.18 -11.94
CA PHE A 342 0.83 5.58 -12.26
C PHE A 342 0.09 5.69 -13.59
N PHE A 343 0.59 5.02 -14.62
CA PHE A 343 -0.01 5.01 -15.95
C PHE A 343 -1.42 4.39 -15.92
N LEU A 344 -1.59 3.27 -15.22
CA LEU A 344 -2.91 2.66 -15.00
C LEU A 344 -3.84 3.63 -14.26
N CYS A 345 -3.37 4.30 -13.21
CA CYS A 345 -4.15 5.31 -12.48
C CYS A 345 -4.57 6.47 -13.39
N LEU A 346 -3.68 6.96 -14.26
CA LEU A 346 -3.98 8.04 -15.20
C LEU A 346 -5.08 7.63 -16.19
N ILE A 347 -4.93 6.47 -16.84
CA ILE A 347 -5.90 6.00 -17.83
C ILE A 347 -7.25 5.68 -17.21
N THR A 348 -7.24 5.20 -15.97
CA THR A 348 -8.47 4.82 -15.26
C THR A 348 -9.09 5.95 -14.46
N SER A 349 -8.44 7.11 -14.33
CA SER A 349 -8.90 8.23 -13.48
C SER A 349 -10.28 8.78 -13.86
N ASN A 350 -10.64 8.71 -15.14
CA ASN A 350 -11.92 9.19 -15.67
C ASN A 350 -12.90 8.05 -15.98
N ILE A 351 -12.53 6.80 -15.65
CA ILE A 351 -13.43 5.66 -15.74
C ILE A 351 -14.17 5.59 -14.41
N GLY A 352 -15.42 6.06 -14.40
CA GLY A 352 -16.28 6.03 -13.22
C GLY A 352 -16.37 4.67 -12.54
N GLY A 353 -16.81 4.66 -11.29
CA GLY A 353 -17.18 3.46 -10.55
C GLY A 353 -16.02 2.64 -9.98
N TYR A 354 -16.34 1.42 -9.56
CA TYR A 354 -15.39 0.49 -8.92
C TYR A 354 -14.29 -0.03 -9.84
N PHE A 355 -14.26 0.32 -11.13
CA PHE A 355 -13.27 -0.20 -12.07
C PHE A 355 -11.91 0.50 -11.99
N SER A 356 -11.90 1.83 -11.85
CA SER A 356 -10.69 2.59 -11.53
C SER A 356 -10.11 2.18 -10.19
N LEU A 357 -10.98 1.83 -9.23
CA LEU A 357 -10.59 1.19 -7.98
C LEU A 357 -10.01 -0.20 -8.24
N ARG A 358 -10.69 -1.11 -8.94
CA ARG A 358 -10.24 -2.51 -9.13
C ARG A 358 -8.97 -2.67 -9.96
N ILE A 359 -8.74 -1.84 -10.98
CA ILE A 359 -7.50 -1.85 -11.79
C ILE A 359 -6.41 -0.98 -11.16
N GLY A 360 -6.76 0.16 -10.56
CA GLY A 360 -5.81 1.02 -9.86
C GLY A 360 -5.26 0.39 -8.57
N LEU A 361 -6.03 -0.48 -7.89
CA LEU A 361 -5.67 -1.06 -6.59
C LEU A 361 -4.69 -2.24 -6.65
N LEU A 362 -4.15 -2.54 -7.83
CA LEU A 362 -3.18 -3.62 -8.04
C LEU A 362 -1.93 -3.51 -7.16
N LEU A 363 -1.56 -2.33 -6.69
CA LEU A 363 -0.65 -2.13 -5.53
C LEU A 363 -0.85 -0.75 -4.86
N MET A 364 -1.90 -0.03 -5.23
CA MET A 364 -2.09 1.36 -4.83
C MET A 364 -2.49 1.54 -3.37
N GLY A 365 -3.15 0.56 -2.74
CA GLY A 365 -3.29 0.54 -1.28
C GLY A 365 -1.94 0.61 -0.57
N PHE A 366 -0.87 0.13 -1.23
CA PHE A 366 0.49 0.10 -0.72
C PHE A 366 1.40 1.18 -1.34
N SER A 367 0.84 2.26 -1.92
CA SER A 367 1.66 3.29 -2.60
C SER A 367 2.74 3.91 -1.70
N GLY A 368 2.47 4.01 -0.39
CA GLY A 368 3.44 4.47 0.60
C GLY A 368 4.75 3.68 0.62
N ILE A 369 4.71 2.42 0.18
CA ILE A 369 5.91 1.58 0.05
C ILE A 369 6.93 2.22 -0.88
N PHE A 370 6.52 2.83 -1.99
CA PHE A 370 7.43 3.39 -2.99
C PHE A 370 8.25 4.59 -2.48
N TYR A 371 7.85 5.22 -1.37
CA TYR A 371 8.65 6.26 -0.71
C TYR A 371 9.99 5.75 -0.20
N TYR A 372 10.18 4.42 -0.05
CA TYR A 372 11.47 3.86 0.34
C TYR A 372 12.62 4.33 -0.57
N GLN A 373 12.34 4.52 -1.87
CA GLN A 373 13.34 4.98 -2.84
C GLN A 373 13.77 6.41 -2.52
N LEU A 374 12.83 7.29 -2.18
CA LEU A 374 13.08 8.68 -1.81
C LEU A 374 13.82 8.80 -0.48
N LEU A 375 13.46 7.94 0.48
CA LEU A 375 14.03 7.91 1.82
C LEU A 375 15.46 7.33 1.83
N ASN A 376 15.73 6.26 1.08
CA ASN A 376 17.02 5.59 1.11
C ASN A 376 18.06 6.18 0.15
N LYS A 377 17.64 6.71 -1.02
CA LYS A 377 18.60 7.19 -2.03
C LYS A 377 19.14 8.58 -1.67
N LYS A 378 20.33 8.88 -2.19
CA LYS A 378 20.96 10.21 -2.08
C LYS A 378 20.31 11.16 -3.06
N TRP A 379 19.94 12.34 -2.57
CA TRP A 379 19.41 13.42 -3.38
C TRP A 379 20.56 14.28 -3.89
N LYS A 380 20.40 14.85 -5.08
CA LYS A 380 21.36 15.80 -5.65
C LYS A 380 21.55 17.03 -4.75
N ILE A 381 20.47 17.47 -4.10
CA ILE A 381 20.43 18.57 -3.15
C ILE A 381 19.99 17.99 -1.80
N PRO A 382 20.91 17.72 -0.85
CA PRO A 382 20.60 17.06 0.42
C PRO A 382 19.60 17.82 1.29
N ASP A 383 19.70 19.15 1.39
CA ASP A 383 18.83 19.95 2.26
C ASP A 383 17.37 19.89 1.84
N LEU A 384 17.12 19.81 0.53
CA LEU A 384 15.79 19.71 -0.05
C LEU A 384 15.12 18.37 0.28
N LYS A 385 15.90 17.31 0.50
CA LYS A 385 15.37 16.00 0.93
C LYS A 385 14.64 16.09 2.26
N ASN A 386 15.25 16.74 3.26
CA ASN A 386 14.67 16.83 4.60
C ASN A 386 13.41 17.70 4.59
N ILE A 387 13.45 18.83 3.88
CA ILE A 387 12.29 19.71 3.69
C ILE A 387 11.15 18.94 3.01
N PHE A 388 11.47 18.22 1.92
CA PHE A 388 10.49 17.41 1.20
C PHE A 388 9.84 16.37 2.12
N ILE A 389 10.63 15.60 2.87
CA ILE A 389 10.12 14.55 3.77
C ILE A 389 9.15 15.16 4.80
N VAL A 390 9.49 16.29 5.41
CA VAL A 390 8.62 16.95 6.40
C VAL A 390 7.30 17.40 5.75
N ILE A 391 7.39 18.08 4.61
CA ILE A 391 6.21 18.55 3.86
C ILE A 391 5.33 17.36 3.45
N SER A 392 5.90 16.29 2.90
CA SER A 392 5.14 15.14 2.44
C SER A 392 4.50 14.35 3.60
N LEU A 393 5.13 14.28 4.78
CA LEU A 393 4.50 13.70 5.97
C LEU A 393 3.26 14.49 6.38
N ILE A 394 3.36 15.82 6.40
CA ILE A 394 2.23 16.70 6.74
C ILE A 394 1.08 16.51 5.74
N PHE A 395 1.37 16.55 4.44
CA PHE A 395 0.34 16.37 3.41
C PHE A 395 -0.31 14.98 3.47
N ALA A 396 0.47 13.92 3.65
CA ALA A 396 -0.05 12.57 3.79
C ALA A 396 -0.99 12.46 5.00
N PHE A 397 -0.61 13.04 6.14
CA PHE A 397 -1.42 13.02 7.35
C PHE A 397 -2.70 13.86 7.20
N LEU A 398 -2.63 15.07 6.64
CA LEU A 398 -3.81 15.92 6.39
C LEU A 398 -4.79 15.24 5.42
N ARG A 399 -4.29 14.53 4.42
CA ARG A 399 -5.12 13.74 3.51
C ARG A 399 -5.85 12.62 4.24
N LEU A 400 -5.18 11.91 5.14
CA LEU A 400 -5.83 10.91 5.97
C LEU A 400 -6.93 11.54 6.83
N LEU A 401 -6.67 12.68 7.48
CA LEU A 401 -7.66 13.36 8.29
C LEU A 401 -8.91 13.75 7.48
N SER A 402 -8.71 14.29 6.28
CA SER A 402 -9.80 14.61 5.36
C SER A 402 -10.59 13.36 4.96
N PHE A 403 -9.92 12.23 4.72
CA PHE A 403 -10.60 10.96 4.46
C PHE A 403 -11.43 10.48 5.66
N LEU A 404 -10.84 10.45 6.86
CA LEU A 404 -11.54 10.02 8.07
C LEU A 404 -12.76 10.91 8.37
N TYR A 405 -12.66 12.22 8.08
CA TYR A 405 -13.75 13.17 8.31
C TYR A 405 -14.91 13.00 7.30
N ASN A 406 -14.58 12.86 6.01
CA ASN A 406 -15.58 12.82 4.94
C ASN A 406 -16.17 11.43 4.69
N GLN A 407 -15.33 10.40 4.74
CA GLN A 407 -15.69 9.02 4.37
C GLN A 407 -15.93 8.12 5.58
N GLY A 408 -15.42 8.48 6.76
CA GLY A 408 -15.79 7.81 8.00
C GLY A 408 -17.30 7.83 8.26
N LYS A 409 -18.05 8.77 7.65
CA LYS A 409 -19.49 9.01 7.84
C LYS A 409 -20.36 8.70 6.61
N ALA A 410 -19.78 8.14 5.53
CA ALA A 410 -20.47 7.92 4.25
C ALA A 410 -20.53 6.42 3.89
N GLU A 411 -20.39 6.02 2.62
CA GLU A 411 -20.66 4.64 2.14
C GLU A 411 -19.83 3.52 2.82
N LEU A 412 -18.64 3.85 3.34
CA LEU A 412 -17.77 2.92 4.06
C LEU A 412 -17.67 3.37 5.51
N TYR A 413 -18.72 3.12 6.31
CA TYR A 413 -18.72 3.46 7.73
C TYR A 413 -17.65 2.64 8.46
N TYR A 414 -16.64 3.33 9.00
CA TYR A 414 -15.66 2.74 9.93
C TYR A 414 -16.10 3.07 11.34
N LEU A 415 -16.04 2.08 12.25
CA LEU A 415 -16.45 2.27 13.64
C LEU A 415 -17.83 2.95 13.75
N ASN A 416 -18.81 2.48 12.98
CA ASN A 416 -20.17 3.01 12.94
C ASN A 416 -20.27 4.54 12.70
N GLY A 417 -19.31 5.15 11.99
CA GLY A 417 -19.35 6.59 11.71
C GLY A 417 -18.46 7.45 12.62
N GLN A 418 -17.85 6.86 13.65
CA GLN A 418 -17.28 7.57 14.79
C GLN A 418 -15.75 7.50 14.88
N ALA A 419 -15.06 7.52 13.75
CA ALA A 419 -13.59 7.34 13.69
C ALA A 419 -12.75 8.29 14.58
N PHE A 420 -13.26 9.49 14.91
CA PHE A 420 -12.59 10.45 15.79
C PHE A 420 -13.13 10.47 17.24
N GLU A 421 -14.27 9.85 17.47
CA GLU A 421 -14.92 9.81 18.78
C GLU A 421 -14.61 8.50 19.50
N SER A 422 -14.20 7.47 18.76
CA SER A 422 -13.94 6.16 19.35
C SER A 422 -12.60 6.04 20.04
N SER A 423 -12.70 5.91 21.36
CA SER A 423 -11.57 5.63 22.25
C SER A 423 -11.06 4.19 22.13
N ILE A 424 -9.91 3.91 22.75
CA ILE A 424 -9.38 2.52 22.81
C ILE A 424 -10.36 1.54 23.48
N LEU A 425 -11.14 2.00 24.46
CA LEU A 425 -12.15 1.17 25.13
C LEU A 425 -13.25 0.75 24.15
N GLU A 426 -13.64 1.64 23.23
CA GLU A 426 -14.60 1.32 22.19
C GLU A 426 -14.04 0.38 21.14
N TYR A 427 -12.76 0.52 20.76
CA TYR A 427 -12.10 -0.46 19.89
C TYR A 427 -12.10 -1.87 20.51
N ILE A 428 -11.75 -1.96 21.80
CA ILE A 428 -11.73 -3.23 22.54
C ILE A 428 -13.16 -3.78 22.65
N LYS A 429 -14.13 -2.94 23.02
CA LYS A 429 -15.53 -3.33 23.14
C LYS A 429 -16.07 -3.84 21.81
N LEU A 430 -15.86 -3.09 20.72
CA LEU A 430 -16.32 -3.46 19.38
C LEU A 430 -15.68 -4.76 18.92
N ALA A 431 -14.38 -4.94 19.13
CA ALA A 431 -13.71 -6.20 18.82
C ALA A 431 -14.32 -7.35 19.62
N TYR A 432 -14.47 -7.21 20.94
CA TYR A 432 -15.06 -8.22 21.81
C TYR A 432 -16.50 -8.58 21.40
N GLU A 433 -17.36 -7.57 21.24
CA GLU A 433 -18.76 -7.76 20.86
C GLU A 433 -18.89 -8.41 19.48
N SER A 434 -18.05 -8.01 18.52
CA SER A 434 -18.05 -8.58 17.16
C SER A 434 -17.51 -10.01 17.12
N PHE A 435 -16.59 -10.39 18.01
CA PHE A 435 -16.19 -11.78 18.19
C PHE A 435 -17.31 -12.62 18.81
N THR A 436 -18.13 -12.04 19.70
CA THR A 436 -19.21 -12.77 20.39
C THR A 436 -20.50 -12.90 19.58
N ASN A 437 -20.93 -11.83 18.91
CA ASN A 437 -22.24 -11.72 18.28
C ASN A 437 -22.20 -11.84 16.76
N ASP A 438 -20.99 -11.93 16.19
CA ASP A 438 -20.68 -11.95 14.76
C ASP A 438 -21.16 -10.70 13.99
N VAL A 439 -20.50 -10.36 12.88
CA VAL A 439 -20.88 -9.15 12.11
C VAL A 439 -22.08 -9.43 11.21
N GLN A 440 -23.04 -8.51 11.20
CA GLN A 440 -24.17 -8.57 10.28
C GLN A 440 -23.76 -8.08 8.87
N ILE A 441 -24.28 -8.76 7.85
CA ILE A 441 -24.10 -8.35 6.45
C ILE A 441 -25.23 -7.37 6.12
N GLU A 442 -24.89 -6.13 5.78
CA GLU A 442 -25.87 -5.18 5.25
C GLU A 442 -26.33 -5.69 3.88
N ARG A 443 -27.57 -6.16 3.80
CA ARG A 443 -28.22 -6.43 2.51
C ARG A 443 -28.51 -5.06 1.89
N PHE A 444 -27.84 -4.76 0.78
CA PHE A 444 -28.07 -3.51 0.02
C PHE A 444 -29.57 -3.24 -0.13
N ARG A 445 -29.99 -2.02 0.24
CA ARG A 445 -31.24 -1.41 -0.22
C ARG A 445 -31.06 -0.90 -1.64
#